data_AF-A0A7Z0DHN7-F1
#
_entry.id   AF-A0A7Z0DHN7-F1
#
_cell.length_a   1.000
_cell.length_b   1.000
_cell.length_c   1.000
_cell.angle_alpha   90.00
_cell.angle_beta   90.00
_cell.angle_gamma   90.00
#
_symmetry.space_group_name_H-M   'P 1'
#
loop_
_entity.id
_entity.type
_entity.pdbx_description
1 polymer ?
#
loop_
_entity_poly.entity_id
_entity_poly.type
_entity_poly.pdbx_seq_one_letter_code
_entity_poly.pdbx_strand_id
1 'polypeptide(L)' 'MTGQADEKNVDDQKPLLKVIDQNATPEDVAAIVTVFSALGSAGEAPKKKPRSLWAAPQLRTPVHPGPNAWRASGLPR' A
#
# COMPACT_ATOMS: atom_id res chain seq x y z
N MET A 1 3.61 -16.85 -41.37
CA MET A 1 3.84 -16.57 -39.94
C MET A 1 2.59 -15.96 -39.36
N THR A 2 2.16 -16.55 -38.24
CA THR A 2 0.96 -16.30 -37.43
C THR A 2 0.59 -14.84 -37.23
N GLY A 3 -0.70 -14.54 -37.41
CA GLY A 3 -1.36 -13.36 -36.87
C GLY A 3 -1.73 -13.52 -35.40
N GLN A 4 -2.44 -12.51 -34.89
CA GLN A 4 -3.05 -12.39 -33.56
C GLN A 4 -2.10 -12.05 -32.41
N ALA A 5 -1.78 -10.77 -32.25
CA ALA A 5 -1.28 -10.22 -30.99
C ALA A 5 -1.74 -8.76 -30.86
N ASP A 6 -3.03 -8.53 -30.59
CA ASP A 6 -3.54 -7.36 -29.85
C ASP A 6 -5.07 -7.41 -29.69
N GLU A 7 -5.61 -8.59 -29.36
CA GLU A 7 -7.00 -8.69 -28.87
C GLU A 7 -6.97 -8.47 -27.35
N LYS A 8 -6.66 -7.23 -26.95
CA LYS A 8 -6.78 -6.79 -25.56
C LYS A 8 -8.27 -6.84 -25.21
N ASN A 9 -8.62 -7.88 -24.46
CA ASN A 9 -9.93 -8.26 -24.00
C ASN A 9 -10.78 -7.05 -23.57
N VAL A 10 -11.79 -6.70 -24.37
CA VAL A 10 -12.71 -5.57 -24.08
C VAL A 10 -13.49 -5.81 -22.78
N ASP A 11 -13.55 -7.05 -22.29
CA ASP A 11 -14.16 -7.42 -21.02
C ASP A 11 -13.43 -6.82 -19.79
N ASP A 12 -12.13 -6.53 -19.90
CA ASP A 12 -11.36 -5.85 -18.83
C ASP A 12 -11.76 -4.38 -18.63
N GLN A 13 -12.51 -3.79 -19.57
CA GLN A 13 -12.97 -2.39 -19.47
C GLN A 13 -14.32 -2.27 -18.76
N LYS A 14 -14.97 -3.38 -18.40
CA LYS A 14 -16.28 -3.31 -17.74
C LYS A 14 -16.11 -2.98 -16.25
N PRO A 15 -16.81 -1.95 -15.74
CA PRO A 15 -16.69 -1.59 -14.33
C PRO A 15 -17.21 -2.72 -13.45
N LEU A 16 -16.43 -3.09 -12.43
CA LEU A 16 -16.76 -4.15 -11.46
C LEU A 16 -18.01 -3.81 -10.63
N LEU A 17 -18.31 -2.53 -10.45
CA LEU A 17 -19.47 -2.04 -9.73
C LEU A 17 -20.25 -1.06 -10.62
N LYS A 18 -21.57 -1.21 -10.64
CA LYS A 18 -22.48 -0.30 -11.35
C LYS A 18 -23.39 0.41 -10.35
N VAL A 19 -23.41 1.73 -10.41
CA VAL A 19 -24.38 2.55 -9.65
C VAL A 19 -25.70 2.55 -10.40
N ILE A 20 -26.76 2.08 -9.74
CA ILE A 20 -28.10 1.95 -10.33
C ILE A 20 -28.97 3.16 -9.96
N ASP A 21 -28.78 3.72 -8.76
CA ASP A 21 -29.48 4.89 -8.25
C ASP A 21 -28.46 5.98 -7.85
N GLN A 22 -28.69 7.20 -8.33
CA GLN A 22 -27.83 8.37 -8.05
C GLN A 22 -28.35 9.21 -6.87
N ASN A 23 -29.58 8.96 -6.40
CA ASN A 23 -30.23 9.72 -5.33
C ASN A 23 -30.28 8.96 -4.00
N ALA A 24 -29.30 8.08 -3.77
CA ALA A 24 -29.19 7.36 -2.50
C ALA A 24 -29.09 8.33 -1.32
N THR A 25 -29.82 8.03 -0.24
CA THR A 25 -29.76 8.83 0.98
C THR A 25 -28.42 8.64 1.69
N PRO A 26 -27.99 9.59 2.56
CA PRO A 26 -26.78 9.40 3.37
C PRO A 26 -26.78 8.10 4.18
N GLU A 27 -27.95 7.69 4.67
CA GLU A 27 -28.15 6.46 5.43
C GLU A 27 -27.89 5.22 4.58
N ASP A 28 -28.37 5.19 3.33
CA ASP A 28 -28.15 4.07 2.41
C ASP A 28 -26.66 3.92 2.08
N VAL A 29 -25.96 5.03 1.85
CA VAL A 29 -24.52 5.03 1.61
C VAL A 29 -23.78 4.50 2.84
N ALA A 30 -24.16 4.93 4.03
CA ALA A 30 -23.56 4.45 5.28
C ALA A 30 -23.76 2.94 5.48
N ALA A 31 -24.94 2.41 5.16
CA ALA A 31 -25.23 0.98 5.23
C ALA A 31 -24.32 0.17 4.30
N ILE A 32 -24.16 0.62 3.05
CA ILE A 32 -23.30 -0.05 2.06
C ILE A 32 -21.83 -0.03 2.50
N VAL A 33 -21.32 1.13 2.97
CA VAL A 33 -19.94 1.26 3.47
C VAL A 33 -19.70 0.37 4.68
N THR A 34 -20.68 0.27 5.59
CA THR A 34 -20.59 -0.59 6.78
C THR A 34 -20.42 -2.05 6.40
N VAL A 35 -21.24 -2.55 5.45
CA VAL A 35 -21.16 -3.93 4.97
C VAL A 35 -19.80 -4.20 4.33
N PHE A 36 -19.32 -3.33 3.43
CA PHE A 36 -18.01 -3.54 2.79
C PHE A 36 -16.84 -3.48 3.78
N SER A 37 -16.92 -2.60 4.78
CA SER A 37 -15.92 -2.51 5.84
C SER A 37 -15.91 -3.77 6.70
N ALA A 38 -17.08 -4.33 7.02
CA ALA A 38 -17.20 -5.58 7.77
C ALA A 38 -16.64 -6.77 6.99
N LEU A 39 -16.91 -6.87 5.68
CA LEU A 39 -16.30 -7.91 4.83
C LEU A 39 -14.77 -7.82 4.81
N GLY A 40 -14.20 -6.61 4.73
CA GLY A 40 -12.75 -6.40 4.74
C GLY A 40 -12.09 -6.60 6.11
N SER A 41 -12.86 -6.39 7.19
CA SER A 41 -12.36 -6.50 8.57
C SER A 41 -12.33 -7.93 9.12
N ALA A 42 -12.90 -8.91 8.41
CA ALA A 42 -12.85 -10.32 8.80
C ALA A 42 -11.48 -10.97 8.58
N GLY A 43 -10.47 -10.20 8.14
CA GLY A 43 -9.12 -10.69 7.86
C GLY A 43 -8.30 -10.98 9.11
N GLU A 44 -7.52 -12.07 9.02
CA GLU A 44 -6.51 -12.61 9.94
C GLU A 44 -5.87 -11.59 10.90
N ALA A 45 -5.66 -12.01 12.15
CA ALA A 45 -4.98 -11.21 13.17
C ALA A 45 -3.69 -10.57 12.62
N PRO A 46 -3.42 -9.29 12.91
CA PRO A 46 -2.30 -8.58 12.31
C PRO A 46 -1.01 -9.32 12.62
N LYS A 47 -0.37 -9.87 11.57
CA LYS A 47 0.95 -10.48 11.68
C LYS A 47 1.89 -9.48 12.32
N LYS A 48 2.75 -9.96 13.24
CA LYS A 48 3.79 -9.11 13.85
C LYS A 48 4.58 -8.45 12.73
N LYS A 49 4.44 -7.14 12.60
CA LYS A 49 5.17 -6.37 11.58
C LYS A 49 6.66 -6.53 11.87
N PRO A 50 7.50 -6.78 10.85
CA PRO A 50 8.94 -6.78 11.04
C PRO A 50 9.37 -5.42 11.60
N ARG A 51 10.38 -5.44 12.47
CA ARG A 51 10.88 -4.21 13.07
C ARG A 51 11.39 -3.29 11.96
N SER A 52 10.95 -2.03 11.98
CA SER A 52 11.43 -1.04 11.01
C SER A 52 12.95 -0.93 11.10
N LEU A 53 13.63 -1.04 9.95
CA LEU A 53 15.07 -0.80 9.86
C LEU A 53 15.43 0.64 10.26
N TRP A 54 14.51 1.59 10.08
CA TRP A 54 14.64 2.97 10.56
C TRP A 54 14.60 3.10 12.10
N ALA A 55 14.06 2.11 12.79
CA ALA A 55 14.05 2.08 14.26
C ALA A 55 15.31 1.42 14.85
N ALA A 56 16.32 1.12 14.02
CA ALA A 56 17.48 0.39 14.49
C ALA A 56 18.41 1.26 15.37
N PRO A 57 18.93 0.75 16.51
CA PRO A 57 19.70 1.55 17.46
C PRO A 57 20.93 2.21 16.84
N GLN A 58 21.58 1.54 15.88
CA GLN A 58 22.77 2.08 15.21
C GLN A 58 22.51 3.37 14.42
N LEU A 59 21.25 3.65 14.03
CA LEU A 59 20.88 4.93 13.39
C LEU A 59 20.79 6.09 14.40
N ARG A 60 20.77 5.80 15.71
CA ARG A 60 20.71 6.80 16.79
C ARG A 60 22.05 7.01 17.48
N THR A 61 23.10 6.32 17.04
CA THR A 61 24.45 6.49 17.58
C THR A 61 24.95 7.91 17.27
N PRO A 62 25.40 8.69 18.27
CA PRO A 62 25.96 10.02 18.04
C PRO A 62 27.14 9.98 17.05
N VAL A 63 27.15 10.91 16.10
CA VAL A 63 28.29 11.12 15.20
C VAL A 63 29.16 12.22 15.80
N HIS A 64 30.44 11.93 16.00
CA HIS A 64 31.39 12.91 16.52
C HIS A 64 32.05 13.69 15.37
N PRO A 65 32.16 15.03 15.47
CA PRO A 65 32.88 15.83 14.49
C PRO A 65 34.39 15.54 14.58
N GLY A 66 35.08 15.58 13.43
CA GLY A 66 36.52 15.40 13.37
C GLY A 66 37.06 15.46 11.94
N PRO A 67 38.40 15.57 11.78
CA PRO A 67 39.02 15.51 10.47
C PRO A 67 38.58 14.25 9.73
N ASN A 68 38.11 14.40 8.49
CA ASN A 68 37.60 13.32 7.64
C ASN A 68 36.35 12.57 8.15
N ALA A 69 35.70 12.99 9.24
CA ALA A 69 34.53 12.30 9.81
C ALA A 69 33.36 12.17 8.81
N TRP A 70 33.17 13.18 7.94
CA TRP A 70 32.17 13.14 6.87
C TRP A 70 32.51 12.13 5.76
N ARG A 71 33.80 11.90 5.46
CA ARG A 71 34.18 10.85 4.49
C ARG A 71 34.02 9.45 5.08
N ALA A 72 34.32 9.31 6.37
CA ALA A 72 34.21 8.04 7.09
C ALA A 72 32.76 7.59 7.34
N SER A 73 31.75 8.47 7.20
CA SER A 73 30.34 8.11 7.40
C SER A 73 29.73 7.35 6.21
N GLY A 74 30.31 7.48 5.01
CA GLY A 74 29.78 6.89 3.77
C GLY A 74 30.66 5.82 3.12
N LEU A 75 31.85 5.53 3.67
CA LEU A 75 32.80 4.57 3.11
C LEU A 75 32.84 3.27 3.96
N PRO A 76 32.98 2.09 3.32
CA PRO A 76 33.26 0.85 4.03
C PRO A 76 34.56 0.98 4.84
N ARG A 77 34.59 0.35 6.01
CA ARG A 77 35.80 0.25 6.84
C ARG A 77 36.68 -0.90 6.38
#